data_AF-A0A0R0CVK1-F1
#
_entry.id   AF-A0A0R0CVK1-F1
#
_cell.length_a   1.000
_cell.length_b   1.000
_cell.length_c   1.000
_cell.angle_alpha   90.00
_cell.angle_beta   90.00
_cell.angle_gamma   90.00
#
_symmetry.space_group_name_H-M   'P 1'
#
loop_
_entity.id
_entity.type
_entity.pdbx_description
1 polymer ?
#
loop_
_entity_poly.entity_id
_entity_poly.type
_entity_poly.pdbx_seq_one_letter_code
_entity_poly.pdbx_strand_id
1 'polypeptide(L)'
;MTLPFLAWYWPLLGGLMIGTAAGGFLVLTGRIAGISGLLANTLGLSRSGDRALSSLFLAGLLVTSGVALAIRPVPLPSLASSNTPLLILAGLLVGFGTRLGSGCTSGHGVCGLARLSPRSMVATGVFMFMGMATVAVVRMIIGGGA
;
A
#
# COMPACT_ATOMS: atom_id res chain seq x y z
N MET A 1 -26.71 -1.15 -4.13
CA MET A 1 -27.35 0.10 -4.57
C MET A 1 -26.71 1.25 -3.80
N THR A 2 -25.71 1.90 -4.38
CA THR A 2 -25.14 3.15 -3.85
C THR A 2 -26.02 4.30 -4.33
N LEU A 3 -26.59 5.08 -3.41
CA LEU A 3 -27.28 6.31 -3.76
C LEU A 3 -26.21 7.31 -4.25
N PRO A 4 -26.28 7.81 -5.49
CA PRO A 4 -25.19 8.55 -6.12
C PRO A 4 -24.82 9.85 -5.39
N PHE A 5 -25.80 10.50 -4.74
CA PHE A 5 -25.58 11.72 -3.95
C PHE A 5 -24.92 11.47 -2.58
N LEU A 6 -24.87 10.21 -2.14
CA LEU A 6 -24.23 9.77 -0.90
C LEU A 6 -22.86 9.14 -1.12
N ALA A 7 -22.38 8.97 -2.35
CA ALA A 7 -21.15 8.21 -2.65
C ALA A 7 -19.89 8.65 -1.86
N TRP A 8 -19.86 9.87 -1.33
CA TRP A 8 -18.80 10.41 -0.45
C TRP A 8 -18.66 9.68 0.90
N TYR A 9 -19.68 8.97 1.40
CA TYR A 9 -19.57 8.29 2.70
C TYR A 9 -18.60 7.10 2.67
N TRP A 10 -18.42 6.44 1.51
CA TRP A 10 -17.59 5.23 1.40
C TRP A 10 -16.09 5.53 1.54
N PRO A 11 -15.52 6.51 0.80
CA PRO A 11 -14.12 6.90 0.98
C PRO A 11 -13.85 7.48 2.38
N LEU A 12 -14.82 8.19 2.94
CA LEU A 12 -14.69 8.83 4.26
C LEU A 12 -14.65 7.77 5.37
N LEU A 13 -15.54 6.77 5.32
CA LEU A 13 -15.52 5.63 6.24
C LEU A 13 -14.23 4.80 6.09
N GLY A 14 -13.80 4.53 4.85
CA GLY A 14 -12.56 3.82 4.58
C GLY A 14 -11.32 4.57 5.10
N GLY A 15 -11.26 5.89 4.87
CA GLY A 15 -10.21 6.75 5.38
C GLY A 15 -10.16 6.79 6.90
N LEU A 16 -11.33 6.85 7.56
CA LEU A 16 -11.44 6.77 9.01
C LEU A 16 -10.94 5.41 9.55
N MET A 17 -11.27 4.30 8.89
CA MET A 17 -10.79 2.98 9.29
C MET A 17 -9.27 2.84 9.12
N ILE A 18 -8.71 3.29 8.00
CA ILE A 18 -7.26 3.26 7.76
C ILE A 18 -6.53 4.18 8.76
N GLY A 19 -7.06 5.38 8.98
CA GLY A 19 -6.50 6.36 9.90
C GLY A 19 -6.50 5.90 11.35
N THR A 20 -7.61 5.32 11.82
CA THR A 20 -7.69 4.76 13.18
C THR A 20 -6.79 3.54 13.36
N ALA A 21 -6.68 2.66 12.35
CA ALA A 21 -5.75 1.53 12.40
C ALA A 21 -4.27 1.98 12.43
N ALA A 22 -3.88 2.91 11.54
CA ALA A 22 -2.51 3.43 11.47
C ALA A 22 -2.15 4.27 12.70
N GLY A 23 -3.07 5.12 13.17
CA GLY A 23 -2.91 5.93 14.38
C GLY A 23 -2.83 5.07 15.65
N GLY A 24 -3.70 4.06 15.76
CA GLY A 24 -3.66 3.09 16.86
C GLY A 24 -2.33 2.33 16.91
N PHE A 25 -1.82 1.89 15.76
CA PHE A 25 -0.51 1.25 15.67
C PHE A 25 0.62 2.20 16.13
N LEU A 26 0.57 3.47 15.75
CA LEU A 26 1.53 4.49 16.18
C LEU A 26 1.48 4.72 17.70
N VAL A 27 0.29 4.83 18.29
CA VAL A 27 0.12 5.06 19.73
C VAL A 27 0.58 3.85 20.54
N LEU A 28 0.26 2.64 20.10
CA LEU A 28 0.59 1.39 20.82
C LEU A 28 2.07 1.03 20.73
N THR A 29 2.72 1.28 19.59
CA THR A 29 4.10 0.82 19.34
C THR A 29 5.14 1.94 19.31
N GLY A 30 4.71 3.20 19.25
CA GLY A 30 5.55 4.36 18.99
C GLY A 30 6.14 4.39 17.56
N ARG A 31 5.70 3.49 16.68
CA ARG A 31 6.28 3.29 15.33
C ARG A 31 5.26 3.56 14.24
N ILE A 32 5.76 4.07 13.12
CA ILE A 32 4.95 4.37 11.95
C ILE A 32 4.53 3.06 11.26
N ALA A 33 3.24 2.93 10.92
CA ALA A 33 2.70 1.79 10.20
C ALA A 33 3.16 1.79 8.73
N GLY A 34 4.30 1.15 8.45
CA GLY A 34 4.82 0.95 7.10
C GLY A 34 4.87 -0.53 6.74
N ILE A 35 4.10 -0.94 5.72
CA ILE A 35 3.96 -2.35 5.32
C ILE A 35 5.32 -2.98 4.96
N SER A 36 6.17 -2.30 4.18
CA SER A 36 7.53 -2.81 3.88
C SER A 36 8.39 -3.00 5.14
N GLY A 37 8.22 -2.13 6.14
CA GLY A 37 8.95 -2.21 7.41
C GLY A 37 8.46 -3.35 8.29
N LEU A 38 7.14 -3.55 8.35
CA LEU A 38 6.52 -4.68 9.05
C LEU A 38 6.91 -6.01 8.40
N LEU A 39 6.89 -6.07 7.07
CA LEU A 39 7.31 -7.26 6.31
C LEU A 39 8.80 -7.57 6.52
N ALA A 40 9.67 -6.55 6.50
CA ALA A 40 11.08 -6.73 6.83
C ALA A 40 11.28 -7.21 8.28
N ASN A 41 10.44 -6.75 9.22
CA ASN A 41 10.48 -7.20 10.61
C ASN A 41 10.02 -8.66 10.77
N THR A 42 8.97 -9.09 10.07
CA THR A 42 8.51 -10.49 10.08
C THR A 42 9.52 -11.44 9.45
N LEU A 43 10.22 -11.00 8.41
CA LEU A 43 11.31 -11.77 7.79
C LEU A 43 12.60 -11.78 8.63
N GLY A 44 12.62 -11.10 9.78
CA GLY A 44 13.79 -11.03 10.66
C GLY A 44 14.93 -10.15 10.13
N LEU A 45 14.71 -9.41 9.04
CA LEU A 45 15.65 -8.48 8.43
C LEU A 45 15.76 -7.16 9.22
N SER A 46 14.82 -6.91 10.14
CA SER A 46 14.85 -5.79 11.08
C SER A 46 15.14 -6.30 12.49
N ARG A 47 16.09 -5.66 13.18
CA ARG A 47 16.67 -6.12 14.45
C ARG A 47 15.95 -5.57 15.70
N SER A 48 14.91 -4.75 15.52
CA SER A 48 14.42 -3.84 16.58
C SER A 48 12.91 -3.83 16.79
N GLY A 49 12.11 -4.66 16.11
CA GLY A 49 10.65 -4.65 16.26
C GLY A 49 10.10 -5.92 16.89
N ASP A 50 8.99 -5.81 17.62
CA ASP A 50 8.21 -6.97 18.04
C ASP A 50 7.68 -7.71 16.80
N ARG A 51 8.25 -8.88 16.54
CA ARG A 51 7.94 -9.71 15.39
C ARG A 51 6.51 -10.23 15.46
N ALA A 52 5.99 -10.48 16.66
CA ALA A 52 4.63 -10.95 16.87
C ALA A 52 3.65 -9.85 16.44
N LEU A 53 3.78 -8.63 16.93
CA LEU A 53 2.90 -7.52 16.51
C LEU A 53 2.93 -7.27 14.99
N SER A 54 4.11 -7.37 14.38
CA SER A 54 4.23 -7.17 12.93
C SER A 54 3.57 -8.29 12.12
N SER A 55 3.69 -9.54 12.57
CA SER A 55 3.04 -10.68 11.92
C SER A 55 1.53 -10.66 12.13
N LEU A 56 1.06 -10.31 13.34
CA LEU A 56 -0.37 -10.15 13.61
C LEU A 56 -0.99 -9.04 12.76
N PHE A 57 -0.31 -7.90 12.59
CA PHE A 57 -0.81 -6.81 11.74
C PHE A 57 -0.93 -7.23 10.26
N LEU A 58 0.11 -7.88 9.72
CA LEU A 58 0.10 -8.37 8.34
C LEU A 58 -0.92 -9.50 8.14
N ALA A 59 -1.04 -10.41 9.11
CA ALA A 59 -2.03 -11.48 9.09
C ALA A 59 -3.45 -10.89 9.12
N GLY A 60 -3.72 -9.91 9.99
CA GLY A 60 -5.00 -9.19 10.03
C GLY A 60 -5.33 -8.56 8.69
N LEU A 61 -4.37 -7.86 8.06
CA LEU A 61 -4.57 -7.25 6.74
C LEU A 61 -4.93 -8.30 5.67
N LEU A 62 -4.21 -9.42 5.62
CA LEU A 62 -4.46 -10.50 4.66
C LEU A 62 -5.80 -11.20 4.92
N VAL A 63 -6.09 -11.54 6.17
CA VAL A 63 -7.34 -12.23 6.58
C VAL A 63 -8.53 -11.34 6.29
N THR A 64 -8.52 -10.07 6.71
CA THR A 64 -9.64 -9.15 6.46
C THR A 64 -9.83 -8.91 4.96
N SER A 65 -8.75 -8.78 4.18
CA SER A 65 -8.86 -8.67 2.71
C SER A 65 -9.48 -9.92 2.08
N GLY A 66 -9.10 -11.12 2.54
CA GLY A 66 -9.67 -12.38 2.07
C GLY A 66 -11.15 -12.54 2.43
N VAL A 67 -11.51 -12.22 3.68
CA VAL A 67 -12.91 -12.23 4.14
C VAL A 67 -13.75 -11.22 3.36
N ALA A 68 -13.23 -10.02 3.10
CA ALA A 68 -13.92 -9.02 2.29
C ALA A 68 -14.22 -9.53 0.87
N LEU A 69 -13.25 -10.22 0.25
CA LEU A 69 -13.42 -10.81 -1.08
C LEU A 69 -14.44 -11.98 -1.07
N ALA A 70 -14.52 -12.75 0.02
CA ALA A 70 -15.51 -13.81 0.17
C ALA A 70 -16.95 -13.27 0.30
N ILE A 71 -17.13 -12.13 0.97
CA ILE A 71 -18.45 -11.49 1.14
C ILE A 71 -18.88 -10.78 -0.15
N ARG A 72 -17.95 -10.09 -0.83
CA ARG A 72 -18.21 -9.40 -2.10
C ARG A 72 -17.15 -9.81 -3.12
N PRO A 73 -17.41 -10.86 -3.92
CA PRO A 73 -16.48 -11.29 -4.94
C PRO A 73 -16.33 -10.17 -5.98
N VAL A 74 -15.10 -9.69 -6.13
CA VAL A 74 -14.72 -8.73 -7.17
C VAL A 74 -14.08 -9.54 -8.30
N PRO A 75 -14.41 -9.28 -9.58
CA PRO A 75 -13.73 -9.94 -10.69
C PRO A 75 -12.23 -9.64 -10.62
N LEU A 76 -11.45 -10.67 -10.34
CA LEU A 76 -10.00 -10.58 -10.32
C LEU A 76 -9.49 -10.63 -11.78
N PRO A 77 -8.57 -9.74 -12.18
CA PRO A 77 -7.94 -9.85 -13.48
C PRO A 77 -7.22 -11.20 -13.58
N SER A 78 -7.41 -11.90 -14.70
CA SER A 78 -6.84 -13.23 -14.90
C SER A 78 -5.32 -13.14 -14.98
N LEU A 79 -4.63 -13.74 -13.99
CA LEU A 79 -3.18 -13.87 -13.97
C LEU A 79 -2.65 -14.68 -15.18
N ALA A 80 -3.52 -15.47 -15.83
CA ALA A 80 -3.20 -16.24 -17.02
C ALA A 80 -2.83 -15.39 -18.25
N SER A 81 -3.28 -14.12 -18.31
CA SER A 81 -2.90 -13.18 -19.39
C SER A 81 -1.71 -12.28 -19.03
N SER A 82 -1.23 -12.37 -17.78
CA SER A 82 -0.17 -11.51 -17.26
C SER A 82 1.19 -12.16 -17.44
N ASN A 83 2.16 -11.40 -17.93
CA ASN A 83 3.56 -11.85 -17.99
C ASN A 83 4.11 -12.03 -16.57
N THR A 84 4.05 -13.27 -16.03
CA THR A 84 4.67 -13.67 -14.76
C THR A 84 6.09 -13.12 -14.53
N PRO A 85 7.02 -13.14 -15.52
CA PRO A 85 8.34 -12.56 -15.32
C PRO A 85 8.31 -11.04 -15.07
N LEU A 86 7.36 -10.32 -15.68
CA LEU A 86 7.20 -8.89 -15.50
C LEU A 86 6.66 -8.56 -14.09
N LEU A 87 5.76 -9.39 -13.56
CA LEU A 87 5.27 -9.29 -12.17
C LEU A 87 6.40 -9.51 -11.15
N ILE A 88 7.23 -10.52 -11.35
CA ILE A 88 8.39 -10.80 -10.49
C ILE A 88 9.36 -9.62 -10.52
N LEU A 89 9.69 -9.13 -11.72
CA LEU A 89 10.59 -8.00 -11.89
C LEU A 89 10.03 -6.73 -11.24
N ALA A 90 8.74 -6.45 -11.42
CA ALA A 90 8.05 -5.33 -10.79
C ALA A 90 8.10 -5.42 -9.26
N GLY A 91 7.83 -6.60 -8.69
CA GLY A 91 7.90 -6.83 -7.25
C GLY A 91 9.31 -6.59 -6.68
N LEU A 92 10.35 -7.06 -7.37
CA LEU A 92 11.74 -6.82 -6.98
C LEU A 92 12.12 -5.33 -7.05
N LEU A 93 11.74 -4.64 -8.12
CA LEU A 93 12.00 -3.21 -8.30
C LEU A 93 11.30 -2.38 -7.21
N VAL A 94 10.03 -2.69 -6.91
CA VAL A 94 9.27 -2.02 -5.86
C VAL A 94 9.89 -2.30 -4.50
N GLY A 95 10.24 -3.56 -4.20
CA GLY A 95 10.91 -3.95 -2.96
C GLY A 95 12.21 -3.18 -2.74
N PHE A 96 13.09 -3.19 -3.75
CA PHE A 96 14.34 -2.43 -3.76
C PHE A 96 14.11 -0.93 -3.58
N GLY A 97 13.18 -0.35 -4.35
CA GLY A 97 12.83 1.07 -4.28
C GLY A 97 12.31 1.49 -2.91
N THR A 98 11.45 0.68 -2.27
CA THR A 98 10.95 0.99 -0.91
C THR A 98 12.06 0.94 0.14
N ARG A 99 13.09 0.11 -0.05
CA ARG A 99 14.24 0.06 0.85
C ARG A 99 15.15 1.27 0.65
N LEU A 100 15.41 1.65 -0.61
CA LEU A 100 16.20 2.85 -0.94
C LEU A 100 15.52 4.13 -0.44
N GLY A 101 14.21 4.24 -0.60
CA GLY A 101 13.38 5.36 -0.12
C GLY A 101 13.10 5.34 1.40
N SER A 102 13.72 4.41 2.15
CA SER A 102 13.52 4.22 3.59
C SER A 102 12.04 4.14 4.01
N GLY A 103 11.17 3.60 3.16
CA GLY A 103 9.73 3.61 3.37
C GLY A 103 8.93 3.24 2.12
N CYS A 104 7.67 2.91 2.35
CA CYS A 104 6.69 2.61 1.31
C CYS A 104 5.58 3.66 1.28
N THR A 105 4.61 3.51 0.37
CA THR A 105 3.46 4.43 0.24
C THR A 105 2.57 4.45 1.48
N SER A 106 2.45 3.36 2.24
CA SER A 106 1.72 3.37 3.53
C SER A 106 2.46 4.17 4.61
N GLY A 107 3.80 4.07 4.65
CA GLY A 107 4.62 4.81 5.61
C GLY A 107 4.72 6.30 5.27
N HIS A 108 5.12 6.63 4.04
CA HIS A 108 5.25 8.03 3.59
C HIS A 108 3.88 8.65 3.25
N GLY A 109 3.09 7.99 2.40
CA GLY A 109 1.80 8.54 1.96
C GLY A 109 0.78 8.66 3.10
N VAL A 110 0.43 7.56 3.77
CA VAL A 110 -0.64 7.60 4.79
C VAL A 110 -0.15 8.27 6.07
N CYS A 111 0.90 7.73 6.70
CA CYS A 111 1.34 8.22 8.01
C CYS A 111 2.24 9.46 7.92
N GLY A 112 3.11 9.55 6.91
CA GLY A 112 4.11 10.60 6.77
C GLY A 112 3.53 11.96 6.34
N LEU A 113 2.51 11.95 5.46
CA LEU A 113 1.75 13.15 5.10
C LEU A 113 0.88 13.65 6.26
N ALA A 114 0.26 12.74 7.02
CA ALA A 114 -0.52 13.10 8.21
C ALA A 114 0.32 13.82 9.28
N ARG A 115 1.64 13.56 9.32
CA ARG A 115 2.60 14.22 10.21
C ARG A 115 3.25 15.47 9.61
N LEU A 116 2.78 15.94 8.45
CA LEU A 116 3.31 17.09 7.71
C LEU A 116 4.83 17.06 7.48
N SER A 117 5.40 15.87 7.28
CA SER A 117 6.85 15.76 7.12
C SER A 117 7.28 16.10 5.68
N PRO A 118 8.23 17.05 5.49
CA PRO A 118 8.63 17.51 4.16
C PRO A 118 9.30 16.42 3.32
N ARG A 119 10.11 15.56 3.97
CA ARG A 119 10.71 14.39 3.32
C ARG A 119 9.64 13.47 2.71
N SER A 120 8.53 13.28 3.42
CA SER A 120 7.45 12.40 2.98
C SER A 120 6.63 13.02 1.86
N MET A 121 6.38 14.34 1.91
CA MET A 121 5.73 15.05 0.81
C MET A 121 6.50 14.89 -0.50
N VAL A 122 7.83 15.08 -0.45
CA VAL A 122 8.68 14.88 -1.63
C VAL A 122 8.66 13.43 -2.10
N ALA A 123 8.82 12.46 -1.18
CA ALA A 123 8.82 11.04 -1.53
C ALA A 123 7.49 10.59 -2.18
N THR A 124 6.35 11.01 -1.63
CA THR A 124 5.04 10.69 -2.19
C THR A 124 4.80 11.42 -3.51
N GLY A 125 5.22 12.68 -3.65
CA GLY A 125 5.13 13.43 -4.90
C GLY A 125 5.91 12.78 -6.04
N VAL A 126 7.17 12.39 -5.78
CA VAL A 126 8.01 11.69 -6.77
C VAL A 126 7.42 10.34 -7.14
N PHE A 127 6.92 9.56 -6.16
CA PHE A 127 6.28 8.27 -6.43
C PHE A 127 5.06 8.41 -7.33
N MET A 128 4.16 9.36 -7.02
CA MET A 128 2.96 9.62 -7.83
C MET A 128 3.31 10.11 -9.24
N PHE A 129 4.28 11.03 -9.35
CA PHE A 129 4.77 11.50 -10.64
C PHE A 129 5.32 10.37 -11.50
N MET A 130 6.20 9.54 -10.94
CA MET A 130 6.80 8.42 -11.67
C MET A 130 5.75 7.37 -12.08
N GLY A 131 4.75 7.12 -11.22
CA GLY A 131 3.61 6.25 -11.56
C GLY A 131 2.80 6.78 -12.75
N MET A 132 2.43 8.07 -12.73
CA MET A 132 1.74 8.73 -13.84
C MET A 132 2.57 8.71 -15.12
N ALA A 133 3.85 9.07 -15.04
CA ALA A 133 4.77 9.05 -16.18
C ALA A 133 4.93 7.66 -16.78
N THR A 134 5.08 6.62 -15.94
CA THR A 134 5.20 5.23 -16.38
C THR A 134 3.96 4.79 -17.13
N VAL A 135 2.76 5.05 -16.58
CA VAL A 135 1.49 4.72 -17.25
C VAL A 135 1.35 5.47 -18.57
N ALA A 136 1.69 6.76 -18.61
CA ALA A 136 1.65 7.54 -19.84
C ALA A 136 2.58 6.96 -20.92
N VAL A 137 3.84 6.68 -20.57
CA VAL A 137 4.84 6.10 -21.49
C VAL A 137 4.41 4.73 -21.99
N VAL A 138 3.96 3.85 -21.09
CA VAL A 138 3.51 2.50 -21.46
C VAL A 138 2.30 2.57 -22.39
N ARG A 139 1.32 3.44 -22.12
CA ARG A 139 0.17 3.65 -23.00
C ARG A 139 0.55 4.22 -24.37
N MET A 140 1.56 5.09 -24.42
CA MET A 140 2.08 5.63 -25.69
C MET A 140 2.79 4.56 -26.52
N ILE A 141 3.55 3.67 -25.89
CA ILE A 141 4.33 2.64 -26.60
C ILE A 141 3.46 1.45 -27.03
N ILE A 142 2.56 0.97 -26.16
CA ILE A 142 1.76 -0.24 -26.41
C ILE A 142 0.50 0.07 -27.24
N GLY A 143 0.15 1.36 -27.40
CA GLY A 143 -1.09 1.80 -28.03
C GLY A 143 -2.25 1.66 -27.05
N GLY A 144 -2.92 2.77 -26.74
CA GLY A 144 -3.94 2.86 -25.70
C GLY A 144 -5.17 1.99 -25.97
N GLY A 145 -5.15 0.73 -25.49
CA GLY A 145 -6.34 -0.11 -25.36
C GLY A 145 -7.09 0.25 -24.09
N ALA A 146 -8.19 0.99 -24.24
CA ALA A 146 -9.32 0.95 -23.32
C ALA A 146 -10.23 -0.22 -23.71
#